data_AF-A0A3M6BA02-F1
#
_entry.id   AF-A0A3M6BA02-F1
#
_cell.length_a   1.000
_cell.length_b   1.000
_cell.length_c   1.000
_cell.angle_alpha   90.00
_cell.angle_beta   90.00
_cell.angle_gamma   90.00
#
_symmetry.space_group_name_H-M   'P 1'
#
loop_
_entity.id
_entity.type
_entity.pdbx_description
1 polymer ?
#
loop_
_entity_poly.entity_id
_entity_poly.type
_entity_poly.pdbx_seq_one_letter_code
_entity_poly.pdbx_strand_id
1 'polypeptide(L)' 'MAKEILCAFGVDVDAVAGWLGSYGGEDSPDDISRGLFAGEVGAPRLLKLFERYGLRTTWFIPGHSMETFPEQMKA' A
#
# COMPACT_ATOMS: atom_id res chain seq x y z
N MET A 1 -21.31 -18.34 25.75
CA MET A 1 -20.91 -18.07 24.36
C MET A 1 -19.39 -17.96 24.31
N ALA A 2 -18.75 -18.58 23.33
CA ALA A 2 -17.32 -18.36 23.08
C ALA A 2 -17.10 -16.92 22.56
N LYS A 3 -15.89 -16.38 22.73
CA LYS A 3 -15.56 -15.05 22.20
C LYS A 3 -15.52 -15.09 20.67
N GLU A 4 -16.12 -14.09 20.05
CA GLU A 4 -15.99 -13.81 18.63
C GLU A 4 -15.18 -12.53 18.48
N ILE A 5 -13.96 -12.64 17.95
CA ILE A 5 -13.05 -11.52 17.74
C ILE A 5 -12.72 -11.46 16.26
N LEU A 6 -13.12 -10.37 15.61
CA LEU A 6 -12.89 -10.11 14.20
C LEU A 6 -11.64 -9.22 14.06
N CYS A 7 -10.65 -9.71 13.33
CA CYS A 7 -9.42 -8.98 13.04
C CYS A 7 -9.33 -8.71 11.54
N ALA A 8 -8.79 -7.54 11.16
CA ALA A 8 -8.62 -7.15 9.77
C ALA A 8 -7.32 -6.38 9.57
N PHE A 9 -6.81 -6.42 8.34
CA PHE A 9 -5.75 -5.53 7.86
C PHE A 9 -6.33 -4.65 6.75
N GLY A 10 -6.30 -3.34 6.98
CA GLY A 10 -6.47 -2.32 5.95
C GLY A 10 -5.09 -1.81 5.54
N VAL A 11 -4.82 -1.75 4.24
CA VAL A 11 -3.55 -1.28 3.70
C VAL A 11 -3.78 -0.04 2.85
N ASP A 12 -3.21 1.08 3.28
CA ASP A 12 -3.27 2.34 2.55
C ASP A 12 -2.06 2.45 1.63
N VAL A 13 -2.29 2.54 0.32
CA VAL A 13 -1.20 2.60 -0.69
C VAL A 13 -0.80 4.04 -0.92
N ASP A 14 -0.34 4.71 0.13
CA ASP A 14 0.08 6.12 0.05
C ASP A 14 1.13 6.33 -1.03
N ALA A 15 2.17 5.49 -1.03
CA ALA A 15 3.25 5.54 -2.00
C ALA A 15 3.72 6.98 -2.27
N VAL A 16 3.76 7.41 -3.54
CA VAL A 16 4.10 8.80 -3.91
C VAL A 16 2.98 9.78 -3.55
N ALA A 17 1.71 9.35 -3.57
CA ALA A 17 0.57 10.22 -3.28
C ALA A 17 0.63 10.81 -1.87
N GLY A 18 1.09 10.03 -0.88
CA GLY A 18 1.28 10.51 0.49
C GLY A 18 2.36 11.60 0.59
N TRP A 19 3.48 11.44 -0.11
CA TRP A 19 4.55 12.45 -0.14
C TRP A 19 4.10 13.77 -0.75
N LEU A 20 3.30 13.70 -1.82
CA LEU A 20 2.72 14.86 -2.49
C LEU A 20 1.58 15.52 -1.69
N GLY A 21 0.75 14.73 -1.02
CA GLY A 21 -0.49 15.22 -0.41
C GLY A 21 -0.43 15.45 1.10
N SER A 22 0.56 14.93 1.81
CA SER A 22 0.54 14.90 3.29
C SER A 22 1.90 15.01 3.96
N TYR A 23 2.96 14.44 3.37
CA TYR A 23 4.24 14.25 4.07
C TYR A 23 5.34 15.25 3.67
N GLY A 24 5.02 16.24 2.84
CA GLY A 24 5.93 17.35 2.50
C GLY A 24 7.12 16.97 1.62
N GLY A 25 7.01 15.87 0.87
CA GLY A 25 8.08 15.35 0.02
C GLY A 25 8.02 15.84 -1.43
N GLU A 26 7.19 16.85 -1.74
CA GLU A 26 6.89 17.28 -3.10
C GLU A 26 8.13 17.73 -3.90
N ASP A 27 9.08 18.39 -3.24
CA ASP A 27 10.33 18.87 -3.84
C ASP A 27 11.55 18.00 -3.44
N SER A 28 11.32 16.78 -2.95
CA SER A 28 12.36 15.89 -2.43
C SER A 28 12.46 14.61 -3.26
N PRO A 29 13.45 14.48 -4.16
CA PRO A 29 13.63 13.27 -4.96
C PRO A 29 13.84 12.00 -4.12
N ASP A 30 14.47 12.14 -2.95
CA ASP A 30 14.68 11.01 -2.03
C ASP A 30 13.34 10.51 -1.48
N ASP A 31 12.42 11.40 -1.13
CA ASP A 31 11.09 11.04 -0.64
C ASP A 31 10.22 10.41 -1.73
N ILE A 32 10.25 10.98 -2.93
CA ILE A 32 9.59 10.38 -4.09
C ILE A 32 10.11 8.96 -4.33
N SER A 33 11.42 8.72 -4.17
CA SER A 33 12.01 7.38 -4.29
C SER A 33 11.47 6.39 -3.24
N ARG A 34 11.21 6.86 -2.01
CA ARG A 34 10.56 6.05 -0.97
C ARG A 34 9.11 5.72 -1.32
N GLY A 35 8.42 6.64 -1.98
CA GLY A 35 7.09 6.41 -2.56
C GLY A 35 7.10 5.33 -3.65
N LEU A 36 8.08 5.37 -4.56
CA LEU A 36 8.27 4.34 -5.59
C LEU A 36 8.52 2.96 -4.97
N PHE A 37 9.38 2.89 -3.94
CA PHE A 37 9.62 1.64 -3.21
C PHE A 37 8.32 1.04 -2.62
N ALA A 38 7.47 1.86 -2.03
CA ALA A 38 6.22 1.39 -1.44
C ALA A 38 5.29 0.74 -2.49
N GLY A 39 5.18 1.33 -3.68
CA GLY A 39 4.41 0.78 -4.80
C GLY A 39 5.05 -0.45 -5.44
N GLU A 40 6.31 -0.35 -5.88
CA GLU A 40 6.96 -1.39 -6.69
C GLU A 40 7.44 -2.60 -5.90
N VAL A 41 7.79 -2.40 -4.62
CA VAL A 41 8.40 -3.44 -3.77
C VAL A 41 7.57 -3.74 -2.54
N GLY A 42 7.04 -2.71 -1.88
CA GLY A 42 6.25 -2.84 -0.65
C GLY A 42 4.97 -3.64 -0.88
N ALA A 43 4.13 -3.23 -1.84
CA ALA A 43 2.86 -3.88 -2.12
C ALA A 43 3.02 -5.37 -2.51
N PRO A 44 3.92 -5.77 -3.43
CA PRO A 44 4.13 -7.19 -3.74
C PRO A 44 4.64 -8.03 -2.55
N ARG A 45 5.40 -7.44 -1.62
CA ARG A 45 5.87 -8.15 -0.41
C ARG A 45 4.72 -8.40 0.56
N LEU A 46 3.82 -7.44 0.73
CA LEU A 46 2.64 -7.59 1.57
C LEU A 46 1.66 -8.62 0.98
N LEU A 47 1.45 -8.64 -0.33
CA LEU A 47 0.65 -9.69 -0.99
C LEU A 47 1.19 -11.09 -0.68
N LYS A 48 2.51 -11.31 -0.84
CA LYS A 48 3.17 -12.58 -0.49
C LYS A 48 3.03 -12.93 1.00
N LEU A 49 3.04 -11.93 1.88
CA LEU A 49 2.84 -12.13 3.31
C LEU A 49 1.40 -12.60 3.59
N PHE A 50 0.39 -11.91 3.05
CA PHE A 50 -1.00 -12.26 3.29
C PHE A 50 -1.37 -13.61 2.65
N GLU A 51 -0.85 -13.90 1.46
CA GLU A 51 -0.99 -15.19 0.79
C GLU A 51 -0.44 -16.34 1.66
N ARG A 52 0.78 -16.17 2.21
CA ARG A 52 1.42 -17.18 3.09
C ARG A 52 0.55 -17.59 4.27
N TYR A 53 -0.24 -16.65 4.81
CA TYR A 53 -1.10 -16.89 5.96
C TYR A 53 -2.58 -17.08 5.60
N GLY A 54 -2.93 -17.08 4.31
CA GLY A 54 -4.32 -17.20 3.85
C GLY A 54 -5.22 -16.06 4.33
N LEU A 55 -4.67 -14.86 4.52
CA LEU A 55 -5.38 -13.70 5.07
C LEU A 55 -6.09 -12.91 3.97
N ARG A 56 -7.36 -12.59 4.20
CA ARG A 56 -8.09 -11.63 3.39
C ARG A 56 -7.86 -10.21 3.92
N THR A 57 -7.58 -9.29 3.02
CA THR A 57 -7.23 -7.89 3.33
C THR A 57 -7.96 -6.92 2.42
N THR A 58 -8.08 -5.67 2.84
CA THR A 58 -8.63 -4.58 2.02
C THR A 58 -7.53 -3.55 1.74
N TRP A 59 -7.49 -3.05 0.51
CA TRP A 59 -6.49 -2.09 0.06
C TRP A 59 -7.16 -0.78 -0.35
N PHE A 60 -6.75 0.33 0.25
CA PHE A 60 -7.25 1.67 -0.01
C PHE A 60 -6.22 2.41 -0.85
N ILE A 61 -6.54 2.56 -2.14
CA ILE A 61 -5.55 2.99 -3.15
C ILE A 61 -5.91 4.40 -3.62
N PRO A 62 -5.06 5.42 -3.35
CA PRO A 62 -5.20 6.74 -3.96
C PRO A 62 -5.19 6.65 -5.48
N GLY A 63 -5.95 7.52 -6.16
CA GLY A 63 -6.00 7.56 -7.63
C GLY A 63 -4.60 7.66 -8.28
N HIS A 64 -3.73 8.50 -7.70
CA HIS A 64 -2.34 8.62 -8.13
C HIS A 64 -1.60 7.26 -8.05
N SER A 65 -1.71 6.52 -6.94
CA SER A 65 -1.06 5.22 -6.78
C SER A 65 -1.63 4.18 -7.73
N MET A 66 -2.94 4.22 -8.00
CA MET A 66 -3.60 3.36 -8.99
C MET A 66 -3.05 3.57 -10.40
N GLU A 67 -2.87 4.83 -10.81
CA GLU A 67 -2.37 5.16 -12.15
C GLU A 67 -0.85 5.02 -12.28
N THR A 68 -0.09 5.18 -11.19
CA THR A 68 1.37 5.07 -11.18
C THR A 68 1.85 3.61 -11.14
N PHE A 69 1.15 2.73 -10.42
CA PHE A 69 1.53 1.33 -10.22
C PHE A 69 0.46 0.35 -10.75
N PRO A 70 0.00 0.47 -12.01
CA PRO A 70 -1.16 -0.26 -12.50
C PRO A 70 -0.97 -1.78 -12.49
N GLU A 71 0.27 -2.28 -12.64
CA GLU A 71 0.55 -3.71 -12.61
C GLU A 71 0.47 -4.27 -11.18
N GLN A 72 0.96 -3.52 -10.18
CA GLN A 72 0.87 -3.92 -8.78
C GLN A 72 -0.55 -3.80 -8.23
N MET A 73 -1.36 -2.86 -8.74
CA MET A 73 -2.75 -2.68 -8.28
C MET A 73 -3.76 -3.64 -8.94
N LYS A 74 -3.35 -4.38 -9.97
CA LYS A 74 -4.14 -5.47 -10.59
C LYS A 74 -3.92 -6.83 -9.93
N ALA A 75 -2.85 -6.98 -9.14
CA ALA A 75 -2.43 -8.26 -8.55
C ALA A 75 -3.37 -8.71 -7.42
#